data_AF-A0A1A5D4J2-F1
#
_entry.id   AF-A0A1A5D4J2-F1
#
_cell.length_a   1.000
_cell.length_b   1.000
_cell.length_c   1.000
_cell.angle_alpha   90.00
_cell.angle_beta   90.00
_cell.angle_gamma   90.00
#
_symmetry.space_group_name_H-M   'P 1'
#
loop_
_entity.id
_entity.type
_entity.pdbx_description
1 polymer ?
#
loop_
_entity_poly.entity_id
_entity_poly.type
_entity_poly.pdbx_seq_one_letter_code
_entity_poly.pdbx_strand_id
1 'polypeptide(L)' 'MKWRAKRNRDGQQIPNCWITDSGYTVSECRLPEKRFTVTRPGDAAPFAYLGSREEVVSIIRADMKASEVQA' A
#
# COMPACT_ATOMS: atom_id res chain seq x y z
N MET A 1 1.25 12.11 0.56
CA MET A 1 1.65 10.72 0.87
C MET A 1 2.85 10.38 0.01
N LYS A 2 4.01 10.25 0.64
CA LYS A 2 5.26 9.85 -0.02
C LYS A 2 5.39 8.33 0.00
N TRP A 3 5.91 7.75 -1.08
CA TRP A 3 6.16 6.32 -1.20
C TRP A 3 7.66 6.09 -1.32
N ARG A 4 8.21 5.23 -0.48
CA ARG A 4 9.61 4.77 -0.58
C ARG A 4 9.64 3.32 -1.01
N ALA A 5 10.68 2.93 -1.74
CA ALA A 5 10.90 1.53 -2.09
C ALA A 5 10.92 0.66 -0.82
N LYS A 6 10.13 -0.41 -0.81
CA LYS A 6 10.15 -1.39 0.28
C LYS A 6 11.43 -2.20 0.17
N ARG A 7 12.08 -2.49 1.29
CA ARG A 7 13.28 -3.33 1.36
C ARG A 7 12.98 -4.61 2.11
N ASN A 8 13.60 -5.71 1.70
CA ASN A 8 13.57 -6.98 2.43
C ASN A 8 14.49 -6.91 3.67
N ARG A 9 14.58 -8.02 4.42
CA ARG A 9 15.41 -8.12 5.63
C ARG A 9 16.90 -7.85 5.36
N ASP A 10 17.37 -8.19 4.16
CA ASP A 10 18.75 -7.99 3.72
C ASP A 10 19.00 -6.57 3.18
N GLY A 11 18.00 -5.68 3.30
CA GLY A 11 18.10 -4.29 2.83
C GLY A 11 17.97 -4.12 1.33
N GLN A 12 17.70 -5.20 0.57
CA GLN A 12 17.51 -5.16 -0.86
C GLN A 12 16.12 -4.63 -1.20
N GLN A 13 16.03 -3.78 -2.22
CA GLN A 13 14.76 -3.27 -2.71
C GLN A 13 13.91 -4.40 -3.28
N ILE A 14 12.65 -4.47 -2.85
CA ILE A 14 11.64 -5.34 -3.43
C ILE A 14 11.07 -4.63 -4.66
N PRO A 15 11.19 -5.21 -5.87
CA PRO A 15 10.64 -4.62 -7.08
C PRO A 15 9.14 -4.37 -6.95
N ASN A 16 8.67 -3.24 -7.48
CA ASN A 16 7.24 -2.91 -7.55
C ASN A 16 6.51 -2.91 -6.18
N CYS A 17 7.26 -2.73 -5.09
CA CYS A 17 6.73 -2.68 -3.73
C CYS A 17 7.23 -1.42 -3.02
N TRP A 18 6.31 -0.73 -2.36
CA TRP A 18 6.56 0.51 -1.65
C TRP A 18 5.95 0.50 -0.26
N ILE A 19 6.49 1.34 0.61
CA ILE A 19 5.91 1.69 1.92
C ILE A 19 5.58 3.18 1.91
N THR A 20 4.38 3.53 2.38
CA THR A 20 3.97 4.93 2.56
C THR A 20 4.59 5.54 3.81
N ASP A 21 4.60 6.87 3.91
CA ASP A 21 4.93 7.59 5.14
C ASP A 21 4.03 7.22 6.33
N SER A 22 2.79 6.76 6.07
CA SER A 22 1.88 6.21 7.07
C SER A 22 2.02 4.70 7.33
N GLY A 23 3.00 4.02 6.74
CA GLY A 23 3.33 2.61 7.02
C GLY A 23 2.57 1.56 6.18
N TYR A 24 1.68 1.98 5.28
CA TYR A 24 0.96 1.05 4.39
C TYR A 24 1.92 0.45 3.37
N THR A 25 1.73 -0.82 3.05
CA THR A 25 2.43 -1.45 1.92
C THR A 25 1.59 -1.32 0.66
N VAL A 26 2.19 -0.83 -0.41
CA VAL A 26 1.62 -0.80 -1.75
C VAL A 26 2.45 -1.70 -2.65
N SER A 27 1.82 -2.66 -3.33
CA SER A 27 2.52 -3.52 -4.29
C SER A 27 1.81 -3.50 -5.64
N GLU A 28 2.56 -3.30 -6.72
CA GLU A 28 2.04 -3.41 -8.07
C GLU A 28 2.13 -4.86 -8.56
N CYS A 29 0.99 -5.41 -8.98
CA CYS A 29 0.87 -6.73 -9.58
C CYS A 29 0.22 -6.63 -10.97
N ARG A 30 0.41 -7.65 -11.80
CA ARG A 30 -0.25 -7.77 -13.11
C ARG A 30 -1.24 -8.93 -13.08
N LEU A 31 -2.52 -8.62 -13.06
CA LEU A 31 -3.62 -9.59 -13.06
C LEU A 31 -4.86 -9.00 -13.75
N PRO A 32 -5.28 -9.49 -14.93
CA PRO A 32 -4.58 -9.45 -16.23
C PRO A 32 -4.05 -8.06 -16.64
N GLU A 33 -4.53 -7.00 -15.98
CA GLU A 33 -4.07 -5.62 -16.15
C GLU A 33 -3.20 -5.20 -14.95
N LYS A 34 -2.51 -4.07 -15.07
CA LYS A 34 -1.73 -3.49 -13.97
C LYS A 34 -2.68 -3.09 -12.83
N ARG A 35 -2.44 -3.61 -11.64
CA ARG A 35 -3.16 -3.27 -10.41
C ARG A 35 -2.20 -2.96 -9.28
N PHE A 36 -2.64 -2.12 -8.35
CA PHE A 36 -2.00 -1.88 -7.07
C PHE A 36 -2.78 -2.59 -5.98
N THR A 37 -2.06 -3.26 -5.09
CA THR A 37 -2.60 -3.85 -3.86
C THR A 37 -2.20 -2.98 -2.68
N VAL A 38 -3.10 -2.83 -1.70
CA VAL A 38 -2.85 -2.03 -0.49
C VAL A 38 -3.04 -2.90 0.74
N THR A 39 -2.02 -2.94 1.60
CA THR A 39 -2.01 -3.69 2.87
C THR A 39 -1.78 -2.70 4.02
N ARG A 40 -2.54 -2.84 5.12
CA ARG A 40 -2.42 -1.97 6.29
C ARG A 40 -1.07 -2.16 7.00
N PRO A 41 -0.63 -1.17 7.81
CA PRO A 41 0.55 -1.33 8.65
C PRO A 41 0.39 -2.54 9.58
N GLY A 42 1.36 -3.47 9.56
CA GLY A 42 1.35 -4.67 10.41
C GLY A 42 0.54 -5.85 9.87
N ASP A 43 -0.35 -5.63 8.88
CA ASP A 43 -1.14 -6.70 8.28
C ASP A 43 -0.35 -7.52 7.25
N ALA A 44 -0.79 -8.76 7.04
CA ALA A 44 -0.20 -9.68 6.07
C ALA A 44 -0.97 -9.73 4.72
N ALA A 45 -2.24 -9.32 4.69
CA ALA A 45 -3.10 -9.46 3.53
C ALA A 45 -3.58 -8.09 2.99
N PRO A 46 -3.66 -7.92 1.66
CA PRO A 46 -4.18 -6.69 1.08
C PRO A 46 -5.69 -6.58 1.31
N PHE A 47 -6.15 -5.36 1.59
CA PHE A 47 -7.58 -5.06 1.76
C PHE A 47 -8.19 -4.38 0.52
N ALA A 48 -7.37 -3.94 -0.44
CA ALA A 48 -7.83 -3.28 -1.67
C ALA A 48 -6.96 -3.65 -2.88
N TYR A 49 -7.61 -3.64 -4.06
CA TYR A 49 -7.02 -3.83 -5.40
C TYR A 49 -7.49 -2.69 -6.30
N LEU A 50 -6.56 -1.89 -6.85
CA LEU A 50 -6.85 -0.59 -7.47
C LEU A 50 -6.14 -0.44 -8.81
N GLY A 51 -6.67 0.37 -9.72
CA GLY A 51 -6.11 0.56 -11.06
C GLY A 51 -5.09 1.69 -11.16
N SER A 52 -5.15 2.66 -10.24
CA SER A 52 -4.33 3.87 -10.30
C SER A 52 -3.68 4.24 -8.96
N ARG A 53 -2.69 5.12 -9.04
CA ARG A 53 -1.99 5.63 -7.86
C ARG A 53 -2.89 6.59 -7.06
N GLU A 54 -3.72 7.35 -7.74
CA GLU A 54 -4.68 8.29 -7.17
C GLU A 54 -5.71 7.56 -6.32
N GLU A 55 -6.24 6.44 -6.82
CA GLU A 55 -7.12 5.55 -6.05
C GLU A 55 -6.42 4.99 -4.80
N VAL A 56 -5.14 4.60 -4.90
CA VAL A 56 -4.38 4.11 -3.74
C VAL A 56 -4.28 5.19 -2.67
N VAL A 57 -3.97 6.43 -3.05
CA VAL A 57 -3.91 7.54 -2.08
C VAL A 57 -5.29 7.82 -1.48
N SER A 58 -6.35 7.72 -2.28
CA SER A 58 -7.73 7.91 -1.83
C SER A 58 -8.13 6.86 -0.79
N ILE A 59 -7.91 5.57 -1.08
CA ILE A 59 -8.31 4.48 -0.17
C ILE A 59 -7.54 4.53 1.15
N ILE A 60 -6.24 4.86 1.12
CA ILE A 60 -5.43 4.93 2.34
C ILE A 60 -5.93 6.07 3.23
N ARG A 61 -6.25 7.24 2.65
CA ARG A 61 -6.82 8.35 3.43
C ARG A 61 -8.17 8.00 4.06
N ALA A 62 -9.02 7.29 3.33
CA ALA A 62 -10.31 6.83 3.84
C ALA A 62 -10.13 5.82 5.00
N ASP A 63 -9.21 4.85 4.84
CA ASP A 63 -8.90 3.85 5.86
C ASP A 63 -8.30 4.45 7.14
N MET A 64 -7.38 5.42 7.00
CA MET A 64 -6.83 6.16 8.13
C MET A 64 -7.92 6.91 8.90
N LYS A 65 -8.81 7.63 8.19
CA LYS A 65 -9.93 8.35 8.79
C LYS A 65 -10.91 7.40 9.50
N ALA A 66 -11.18 6.23 8.92
CA ALA A 66 -12.04 5.24 9.53
C ALA A 66 -11.43 4.64 10.82
N SER A 67 -10.10 4.45 10.83
CA SER A 67 -9.36 3.92 11.99
C SER A 67 -9.30 4.91 13.15
N GLU A 68 -9.23 6.22 12.87
CA GLU A 68 -9.26 7.28 13.90
C GLU A 68 -10.62 7.36 14.63
N VAL A 69 -11.70 6.92 14.00
CA VAL A 69 -13.06 6.94 14.59
C VAL A 69 -13.30 5.75 15.54
N GLN A 70 -12.44 4.73 15.49
CA GLN A 70 -12.58 3.53 16.33
C GLN A 70 -11.70 3.55 17.61
N ALA A 71 -10.92 4.62 17.83
CA ALA A 71 -10.00 4.78 18.96
C ALA A 71 -10.58 5.64 20.09
#